data_AF-A0A5M6IIS0-F1
#
_entry.id   AF-A0A5M6IIS0-F1
#
_cell.length_a   1.000
_cell.length_b   1.000
_cell.length_c   1.000
_cell.angle_alpha   90.00
_cell.angle_beta   90.00
_cell.angle_gamma   90.00
#
_symmetry.space_group_name_H-M   'P 1'
#
loop_
_entity.id
_entity.type
_entity.pdbx_description
1 polymer ?
#
loop_
_entity_poly.entity_id
_entity_poly.type
_entity_poly.pdbx_seq_one_letter_code
_entity_poly.pdbx_strand_id
1 'polypeptide(L)'
;MPCRSRVAPFHGFALRYRNSTQHGRLAMLSLRSSPAELPGPDDHGAEPLQARLRRATAPVHAELERLLGLPASVRDIDDYACCLRAHLGLHEPLEAALARFGDWDAAGIDLPARRRAAALTVDLRALGHDPAQVTRAPVEALPVLPTFHEALGALYVLEGSTLGGRVIARDLRQRLGPDIAAALAFFDGRGDAAGSAWRGFCAALNAHGAAHPDAARRVVTGAQRSFAAYVSWFSAAFQGTGSGS
;
A
#
# COMPACT_ATOMS: atom_id res chain seq x y z
N MET A 1 -1.68 15.71 -19.80
CA MET A 1 -2.54 16.76 -19.22
C MET A 1 -2.45 16.74 -17.70
N PRO A 2 -2.23 17.88 -17.02
CA PRO A 2 -2.22 17.93 -15.57
C PRO A 2 -3.58 17.48 -15.00
N CYS A 3 -3.55 16.82 -13.84
CA CYS A 3 -4.77 16.53 -13.10
C CYS A 3 -5.39 17.83 -12.57
N ARG A 4 -6.72 17.87 -12.50
CA ARG A 4 -7.43 18.97 -11.83
C ARG A 4 -6.98 19.01 -10.36
N SER A 5 -6.78 20.21 -9.82
CA SER A 5 -6.45 20.41 -8.42
C SER A 5 -7.53 19.77 -7.53
N ARG A 6 -7.10 18.94 -6.58
CA ARG A 6 -7.99 18.25 -5.64
C ARG A 6 -7.98 18.97 -4.30
N VAL A 7 -9.01 19.77 -4.04
CA VAL A 7 -9.33 20.20 -2.66
C VAL A 7 -10.21 19.11 -2.06
N ALA A 8 -9.66 18.32 -1.12
CA ALA A 8 -10.45 17.31 -0.43
C ALA A 8 -11.61 17.98 0.33
N PRO A 9 -12.88 17.62 0.10
CA PRO A 9 -13.94 18.04 0.99
C PRO A 9 -13.72 17.38 2.35
N PHE A 10 -13.63 18.19 3.40
CA PHE A 10 -13.51 17.73 4.79
C PHE A 10 -14.82 17.01 5.18
N HIS A 11 -14.92 15.71 4.94
CA HIS A 11 -15.97 14.87 5.50
C HIS A 11 -15.29 13.71 6.22
N GLY A 12 -15.30 13.77 7.55
CA GLY A 12 -14.70 12.76 8.42
C GLY A 12 -15.39 11.41 8.27
N PHE A 13 -14.86 10.56 7.40
CA PHE A 13 -15.27 9.17 7.28
C PHE A 13 -14.16 8.29 7.86
N ALA A 14 -14.20 8.09 9.18
CA ALA A 14 -13.37 7.10 9.84
C ALA A 14 -13.85 5.70 9.44
N LEU A 15 -13.12 5.02 8.55
CA LEU A 15 -13.25 3.57 8.34
C LEU A 15 -12.90 2.86 9.66
N ARG A 16 -13.93 2.62 10.48
CA ARG A 16 -13.81 1.81 11.69
C ARG A 16 -13.61 0.35 11.29
N TYR A 17 -12.36 -0.11 11.31
CA TYR A 17 -12.06 -1.53 11.44
C TYR A 17 -12.42 -1.97 12.87
N ARG A 18 -13.61 -2.57 13.05
CA ARG A 18 -14.00 -3.21 14.33
C ARG A 18 -13.32 -4.58 14.43
N ASN A 19 -12.41 -4.73 15.38
CA ASN A 19 -12.03 -6.04 15.90
C ASN A 19 -13.14 -6.53 16.83
N SER A 20 -13.73 -7.67 16.49
CA SER A 20 -14.69 -8.39 17.34
C SER A 20 -13.97 -9.54 18.04
N THR A 21 -13.80 -9.43 19.35
CA THR A 21 -13.62 -10.59 20.25
C THR A 21 -14.28 -10.24 21.56
N GLN A 22 -15.47 -10.82 21.78
CA GLN A 22 -16.21 -10.78 23.02
C GLN A 22 -16.59 -12.21 23.39
N HIS A 23 -15.96 -12.77 24.43
CA HIS A 23 -16.37 -13.87 25.31
C HIS A 23 -15.47 -13.65 26.55
N GLY A 24 -15.94 -13.32 27.76
CA GLY A 24 -16.88 -14.05 28.60
C GLY A 24 -16.15 -14.36 29.93
N ARG A 25 -16.46 -13.61 31.00
CA ARG A 25 -16.08 -13.84 32.42
C ARG A 25 -16.53 -15.26 32.86
N LEU A 26 -16.04 -15.97 33.89
CA LEU A 26 -15.45 -15.68 35.21
C LEU A 26 -15.09 -17.06 35.84
N ALA A 27 -13.99 -17.18 36.59
CA ALA A 27 -13.92 -17.96 37.85
C ALA A 27 -12.52 -17.83 38.49
N MET A 28 -12.50 -17.36 39.74
CA MET A 28 -11.32 -17.34 40.62
C MET A 28 -11.07 -18.71 41.25
N LEU A 29 -9.81 -19.10 41.36
CA LEU A 29 -9.30 -19.81 42.54
C LEU A 29 -7.80 -19.54 42.69
N SER A 30 -7.44 -19.06 43.88
CA SER A 30 -6.10 -18.67 44.33
C SER A 30 -5.35 -19.87 44.88
N LEU A 31 -4.13 -20.14 44.40
CA LEU A 31 -3.09 -20.85 45.14
C LEU A 31 -1.72 -20.24 44.81
N ARG A 32 -0.99 -19.86 45.86
CA ARG A 32 0.32 -19.19 45.84
C ARG A 32 1.44 -20.15 45.41
N SER A 33 2.45 -19.65 44.69
CA SER A 33 3.90 -19.91 44.95
C SER A 33 4.84 -19.14 43.99
N SER A 34 5.95 -18.65 44.56
CA SER A 34 7.19 -18.08 43.99
C SER A 34 7.19 -16.67 43.36
N PRO A 35 8.18 -15.81 43.70
CA PRO A 35 8.31 -14.50 43.10
C PRO A 35 8.83 -14.66 41.67
N ALA A 36 7.96 -14.40 40.70
CA ALA A 36 8.36 -14.27 39.31
C ALA A 36 9.38 -13.12 39.19
N GLU A 37 10.57 -13.42 38.67
CA GLU A 37 11.45 -12.43 38.08
C GLU A 37 10.62 -11.54 37.14
N LEU A 38 10.69 -10.23 37.36
CA LEU A 38 10.12 -9.25 36.45
C LEU A 38 10.81 -9.40 35.09
N PRO A 39 10.09 -9.71 33.99
CA PRO A 39 10.71 -9.68 32.67
C PRO A 39 11.16 -8.23 32.39
N GLY A 40 12.42 -8.09 31.97
CA GLY A 40 13.00 -6.81 31.56
C GLY A 40 12.22 -6.17 30.41
N PRO A 41 12.46 -4.87 30.11
CA PRO A 41 11.66 -4.10 29.16
C PRO A 41 11.72 -4.54 27.70
N ASP A 42 12.39 -5.65 27.37
CA ASP A 42 12.61 -6.13 26.00
C ASP A 42 12.12 -7.56 25.74
N ASP A 43 11.33 -8.17 26.64
CA ASP A 43 10.68 -9.46 26.34
C ASP A 43 9.33 -9.26 25.63
N HIS A 44 9.38 -8.66 24.44
CA HIS A 44 8.34 -8.84 23.45
C HIS A 44 8.73 -10.04 22.62
N GLY A 45 8.21 -11.23 22.95
CA GLY A 45 8.35 -12.44 22.12
C GLY A 45 8.30 -12.06 20.64
N ALA A 46 9.41 -12.34 19.93
CA ALA A 46 9.85 -11.61 18.73
C ALA A 46 8.70 -11.12 17.85
N GLU A 47 8.36 -9.83 17.97
CA GLU A 47 7.25 -9.25 17.25
C GLU A 47 7.37 -9.52 15.73
N PRO A 48 6.32 -10.07 15.07
CA PRO A 48 6.35 -10.32 13.64
C PRO A 48 6.71 -9.06 12.85
N LEU A 49 7.56 -9.19 11.84
CA LEU A 49 8.04 -8.06 11.03
C LEU A 49 6.89 -7.24 10.41
N GLN A 50 5.79 -7.91 10.01
CA GLN A 50 4.58 -7.23 9.54
C GLN A 50 3.97 -6.26 10.56
N ALA A 51 4.01 -6.58 11.85
CA ALA A 51 3.41 -5.77 12.91
C ALA A 51 4.27 -4.53 13.17
N ARG A 52 5.59 -4.71 13.15
CA ARG A 52 6.58 -3.62 13.18
C ARG A 52 6.38 -2.65 12.02
N LEU A 53 6.23 -3.15 10.80
CA LEU A 53 5.95 -2.34 9.61
C LEU A 53 4.65 -1.56 9.78
N ARG A 54 3.54 -2.24 10.11
CA ARG A 54 2.24 -1.60 10.31
C ARG A 54 2.32 -0.46 11.33
N ARG A 55 2.96 -0.68 12.48
CA ARG A 55 3.14 0.37 13.50
C ARG A 55 4.00 1.52 12.97
N ALA A 56 5.16 1.21 12.38
CA ALA A 56 6.14 2.22 11.96
C ALA A 56 5.71 3.03 10.74
N THR A 57 4.78 2.52 9.91
CA THR A 57 4.26 3.23 8.74
C THR A 57 2.87 3.81 8.94
N ALA A 58 2.22 3.59 10.09
CA ALA A 58 0.85 4.07 10.33
C ALA A 58 0.67 5.59 10.10
N PRO A 59 1.55 6.48 10.59
CA PRO A 59 1.38 7.92 10.38
C PRO A 59 1.45 8.33 8.90
N VAL A 60 2.44 7.82 8.17
CA VAL A 60 2.63 8.17 6.74
C VAL A 60 1.59 7.48 5.84
N HIS A 61 1.09 6.31 6.24
CA HIS A 61 -0.05 5.67 5.60
C HIS A 61 -1.32 6.53 5.72
N ALA A 62 -1.64 7.01 6.92
CA ALA A 62 -2.80 7.87 7.15
C ALA A 62 -2.70 9.19 6.35
N GLU A 63 -1.49 9.74 6.25
CA GLU A 63 -1.25 10.93 5.42
C GLU A 63 -1.49 10.65 3.92
N LEU A 64 -0.99 9.52 3.41
CA LEU A 64 -1.27 9.12 2.03
C LEU A 64 -2.76 8.88 1.79
N GLU A 65 -3.47 8.22 2.72
CA GLU A 65 -4.93 8.03 2.62
C GLU A 65 -5.68 9.36 2.52
N ARG A 66 -5.32 10.32 3.38
CA ARG A 66 -5.90 11.67 3.38
C ARG A 66 -5.61 12.41 2.08
N LEU A 67 -4.38 12.32 1.58
CA LEU A 67 -3.94 12.93 0.32
C LEU A 67 -4.71 12.35 -0.87
N LEU A 68 -4.86 11.03 -0.93
CA LEU A 68 -5.57 10.36 -2.01
C LEU A 68 -7.09 10.63 -1.94
N GLY A 69 -7.67 10.63 -0.74
CA GLY A 69 -9.10 10.86 -0.51
C GLY A 69 -10.00 9.86 -1.23
N LEU A 70 -9.50 8.66 -1.55
CA LEU A 70 -10.24 7.67 -2.31
C LEU A 70 -11.31 6.98 -1.45
N PRO A 71 -12.47 6.62 -2.04
CA PRO A 71 -12.84 6.84 -3.44
C PRO A 71 -13.47 8.23 -3.70
N ALA A 72 -13.77 9.00 -2.65
CA ALA A 72 -14.53 10.26 -2.74
C ALA A 72 -13.88 11.35 -3.62
N SER A 73 -12.56 11.33 -3.75
CA SER A 73 -11.81 12.27 -4.59
C SER A 73 -11.99 12.04 -6.11
N VAL A 74 -12.57 10.91 -6.51
CA VAL A 74 -12.91 10.61 -7.90
C VAL A 74 -14.37 10.98 -8.13
N ARG A 75 -14.65 12.11 -8.78
CA ARG A 75 -16.03 12.60 -9.01
C ARG A 75 -16.58 12.18 -10.37
N ASP A 76 -15.69 12.01 -11.35
CA ASP A 76 -16.00 11.67 -12.73
C ASP A 76 -14.90 10.78 -13.33
N ILE A 77 -15.05 10.44 -14.61
CA ILE A 77 -14.09 9.61 -15.36
C ILE A 77 -12.73 10.32 -15.50
N ASP A 78 -12.71 11.65 -15.62
CA ASP A 78 -11.47 12.43 -15.73
C ASP A 78 -10.64 12.34 -14.44
N ASP A 79 -11.28 12.48 -13.28
CA ASP A 79 -10.63 12.29 -11.98
C ASP A 79 -10.15 10.84 -11.82
N TYR A 80 -10.89 9.86 -12.35
CA TYR A 80 -10.50 8.45 -12.30
C TYR A 80 -9.27 8.18 -13.16
N ALA A 81 -9.29 8.61 -14.42
CA ALA A 81 -8.16 8.52 -15.33
C ALA A 81 -6.93 9.26 -14.77
N CYS A 82 -7.12 10.45 -14.17
CA CYS A 82 -6.06 11.15 -13.45
C CYS A 82 -5.45 10.29 -12.33
N CYS A 83 -6.28 9.64 -11.51
CA CYS A 83 -5.82 8.75 -10.44
C CYS A 83 -5.01 7.57 -11.00
N LEU A 84 -5.50 6.91 -12.04
CA LEU A 84 -4.80 5.80 -12.70
C LEU A 84 -3.46 6.23 -13.31
N ARG A 85 -3.40 7.40 -13.94
CA ARG A 85 -2.14 7.96 -14.50
C ARG A 85 -1.13 8.24 -13.39
N ALA A 86 -1.55 8.81 -12.27
CA ALA A 86 -0.67 9.04 -11.13
C ALA A 86 -0.15 7.72 -10.54
N HIS A 87 -1.01 6.71 -10.38
CA HIS A 87 -0.57 5.37 -9.97
C HIS A 87 0.42 4.76 -10.97
N LEU A 88 0.11 4.76 -12.27
CA LEU A 88 1.00 4.19 -13.30
C LEU A 88 2.36 4.88 -13.29
N GLY A 89 2.34 6.21 -13.16
CA GLY A 89 3.54 7.03 -13.13
C GLY A 89 4.55 6.61 -12.07
N LEU A 90 4.10 6.16 -10.90
CA LEU A 90 4.98 5.70 -9.83
C LEU A 90 5.17 4.17 -9.79
N HIS A 91 4.10 3.40 -10.01
CA HIS A 91 4.13 1.94 -9.93
C HIS A 91 5.12 1.33 -10.93
N GLU A 92 5.08 1.75 -12.20
CA GLU A 92 5.92 1.14 -13.22
C GLU A 92 7.43 1.30 -12.95
N PRO A 93 7.96 2.52 -12.71
CA PRO A 93 9.38 2.67 -12.40
C PRO A 93 9.78 2.05 -11.06
N LEU A 94 8.89 2.04 -10.06
CA LEU A 94 9.16 1.36 -8.79
C LEU A 94 9.20 -0.17 -8.95
N GLU A 95 8.27 -0.77 -9.70
CA GLU A 95 8.29 -2.20 -10.01
C GLU A 95 9.55 -2.58 -10.80
N ALA A 96 9.99 -1.74 -11.73
CA ALA A 96 11.26 -1.92 -12.44
C ALA A 96 12.47 -1.85 -11.49
N ALA A 97 12.47 -0.93 -10.51
CA ALA A 97 13.51 -0.87 -9.49
C ALA A 97 13.54 -2.13 -8.60
N LEU A 98 12.38 -2.65 -8.19
CA LEU A 98 12.26 -3.88 -7.41
C LEU A 98 12.74 -5.12 -8.18
N ALA A 99 12.53 -5.15 -9.50
CA ALA A 99 12.98 -6.26 -10.34
C ALA A 99 14.52 -6.38 -10.44
N ARG A 100 15.29 -5.40 -9.95
CA ARG A 100 16.77 -5.44 -9.94
C ARG A 100 17.34 -6.31 -8.81
N PHE A 101 16.53 -6.71 -7.84
CA PHE A 101 16.96 -7.59 -6.76
C PHE A 101 16.67 -9.06 -7.11
N GLY A 102 17.62 -9.95 -6.82
CA GLY A 102 17.52 -11.38 -7.15
C GLY A 102 16.94 -12.26 -6.05
N ASP A 103 16.84 -11.75 -4.82
CA ASP A 103 16.55 -12.56 -3.62
C ASP A 103 15.05 -12.87 -3.42
N TRP A 104 14.17 -12.49 -4.35
CA TRP A 104 12.72 -12.66 -4.22
C TRP A 104 12.30 -14.13 -4.07
N ASP A 105 12.83 -15.02 -4.91
CA ASP A 105 12.51 -16.45 -4.87
C ASP A 105 13.03 -17.10 -3.59
N ALA A 106 14.23 -16.73 -3.16
CA ALA A 106 14.82 -17.19 -1.90
C ALA A 106 14.00 -16.73 -0.67
N ALA A 107 13.36 -15.56 -0.76
CA ALA A 107 12.43 -15.06 0.24
C ALA A 107 11.01 -15.66 0.12
N GLY A 108 10.75 -16.55 -0.84
CA GLY A 108 9.44 -17.16 -1.08
C GLY A 108 8.41 -16.18 -1.68
N ILE A 109 8.86 -15.21 -2.45
CA ILE A 109 8.04 -14.13 -3.01
C ILE A 109 8.09 -14.16 -4.54
N ASP A 110 6.98 -14.53 -5.18
CA ASP A 110 6.77 -14.34 -6.62
C ASP A 110 6.54 -12.85 -6.91
N LEU A 111 7.60 -12.11 -7.27
CA LEU A 111 7.52 -10.70 -7.62
C LEU A 111 6.67 -10.47 -8.89
N PRO A 112 6.84 -11.22 -10.01
CA PRO A 112 5.99 -11.06 -11.20
C PRO A 112 4.49 -11.09 -10.91
N ALA A 113 3.99 -12.03 -10.10
CA ALA A 113 2.57 -12.12 -9.73
C ALA A 113 2.07 -10.92 -8.88
N ARG A 114 3.00 -10.14 -8.33
CA ARG A 114 2.71 -8.99 -7.47
C ARG A 114 2.66 -7.66 -8.18
N ARG A 115 3.19 -7.59 -9.41
CA ARG A 115 3.19 -6.38 -10.24
C ARG A 115 1.77 -5.94 -10.60
N ARG A 116 1.53 -4.64 -10.63
CA ARG A 116 0.23 -4.01 -10.87
C ARG A 116 0.27 -2.95 -11.97
N ALA A 117 1.45 -2.52 -12.44
CA ALA A 117 1.57 -1.56 -13.55
C ALA A 117 0.83 -2.01 -14.82
N ALA A 118 0.84 -3.31 -15.12
CA ALA A 118 0.10 -3.87 -16.25
C ALA A 118 -1.43 -3.67 -16.11
N ALA A 119 -1.97 -3.82 -14.89
CA ALA A 119 -3.39 -3.60 -14.62
C ALA A 119 -3.78 -2.12 -14.80
N LEU A 120 -2.91 -1.19 -14.39
CA LEU A 120 -3.10 0.24 -14.62
C LEU A 120 -3.10 0.59 -16.12
N THR A 121 -2.23 -0.07 -16.89
CA THR A 121 -2.18 0.07 -18.35
C THR A 121 -3.46 -0.42 -19.02
N VAL A 122 -4.01 -1.55 -18.56
CA VAL A 122 -5.30 -2.08 -19.03
C VAL A 122 -6.43 -1.09 -18.73
N ASP A 123 -6.51 -0.58 -17.51
CA ASP A 123 -7.57 0.34 -17.11
C ASP A 123 -7.51 1.66 -17.90
N LEU A 124 -6.33 2.21 -18.11
CA LEU A 124 -6.16 3.43 -18.91
C LEU A 124 -6.59 3.24 -20.36
N ARG A 125 -6.25 2.11 -20.99
CA ARG A 125 -6.69 1.78 -22.35
C ARG A 125 -8.19 1.60 -22.44
N ALA A 126 -8.80 0.96 -21.43
CA ALA A 126 -10.25 0.80 -21.36
C ALA A 126 -10.99 2.15 -21.29
N LEU A 127 -10.36 3.17 -20.71
CA LEU A 127 -10.85 4.56 -20.69
C LEU A 127 -10.44 5.38 -21.94
N GLY A 128 -9.80 4.77 -22.93
CA GLY A 128 -9.37 5.45 -24.16
C GLY A 128 -8.10 6.31 -24.02
N HIS A 129 -7.34 6.17 -22.93
CA HIS A 129 -6.06 6.85 -22.75
C HIS A 129 -4.88 5.98 -23.22
N ASP A 130 -3.88 6.62 -23.83
CA ASP A 130 -2.61 5.97 -24.16
C ASP A 130 -1.65 5.96 -22.96
N PRO A 131 -1.31 4.78 -22.39
CA PRO A 131 -0.38 4.66 -21.28
C PRO A 131 1.04 5.16 -21.60
N ALA A 132 1.42 5.21 -22.88
CA ALA A 132 2.72 5.75 -23.30
C ALA A 132 2.84 7.27 -23.09
N GLN A 133 1.70 7.98 -23.01
CA GLN A 133 1.67 9.43 -22.77
C GLN A 133 1.67 9.80 -21.28
N VAL A 134 1.67 8.81 -20.38
CA VAL A 134 1.66 9.04 -18.94
C VAL A 134 3.07 9.35 -18.45
N THR A 135 3.26 10.52 -17.82
CA THR A 135 4.53 10.89 -17.19
C THR A 135 4.89 9.89 -16.10
N ARG A 136 6.09 9.31 -16.18
CA ARG A 136 6.64 8.45 -15.13
C ARG A 136 7.41 9.28 -14.11
N ALA A 137 7.42 8.79 -12.87
CA ALA A 137 8.24 9.33 -11.81
C ALA A 137 9.72 9.27 -12.25
N PRO A 138 10.45 10.39 -12.19
CA PRO A 138 11.87 10.37 -12.44
C PRO A 138 12.58 9.59 -11.32
N VAL A 139 13.82 9.17 -11.55
CA VAL A 139 14.57 8.29 -10.61
C VAL A 139 14.69 8.94 -9.23
N GLU A 140 14.83 10.26 -9.17
CA GLU A 140 14.96 11.05 -7.93
C GLU A 140 13.67 11.06 -7.10
N ALA A 141 12.52 10.78 -7.73
CA ALA A 141 11.23 10.66 -7.04
C ALA A 141 10.97 9.22 -6.53
N LEU A 142 11.82 8.24 -6.87
CA LEU A 142 11.71 6.88 -6.37
C LEU A 142 12.35 6.74 -4.99
N PRO A 143 11.89 5.78 -4.16
CA PRO A 143 12.56 5.49 -2.90
C PRO A 143 13.99 4.97 -3.15
N VAL A 144 14.93 5.41 -2.33
CA VAL A 144 16.29 4.86 -2.33
C VAL A 144 16.29 3.52 -1.61
N LEU A 145 16.57 2.45 -2.38
CA LEU A 145 16.57 1.05 -1.92
C LEU A 145 17.98 0.45 -2.10
N PRO A 146 18.90 0.57 -1.12
CA PRO A 146 20.28 0.10 -1.28
C PRO A 146 20.42 -1.42 -1.24
N THR A 147 19.53 -2.11 -0.52
CA THR A 147 19.59 -3.58 -0.38
C THR A 147 18.21 -4.21 -0.59
N PHE A 148 18.20 -5.54 -0.71
CA PHE A 148 16.96 -6.31 -0.78
C PHE A 148 16.02 -6.04 0.40
N HIS A 149 16.55 -5.74 1.59
CA HIS A 149 15.72 -5.49 2.76
C HIS A 149 14.87 -4.22 2.59
N GLU A 150 15.44 -3.12 2.11
CA GLU A 150 14.65 -1.93 1.78
C GLU A 150 13.64 -2.24 0.67
N ALA A 151 14.04 -3.02 -0.35
CA ALA A 151 13.15 -3.41 -1.45
C ALA A 151 11.95 -4.24 -0.96
N LEU A 152 12.16 -5.16 -0.01
CA LEU A 152 11.10 -5.93 0.63
C LEU A 152 10.12 -5.02 1.39
N GLY A 153 10.63 -3.97 2.04
CA GLY A 153 9.82 -2.92 2.65
C GLY A 153 8.99 -2.12 1.63
N ALA A 154 9.58 -1.80 0.49
CA ALA A 154 8.88 -1.13 -0.60
C ALA A 154 7.76 -2.00 -1.20
N LEU A 155 8.02 -3.29 -1.40
CA LEU A 155 6.99 -4.23 -1.84
C LEU A 155 5.83 -4.36 -0.84
N TYR A 156 6.10 -4.29 0.48
CA TYR A 156 5.04 -4.26 1.49
C TYR A 156 4.06 -3.09 1.27
N VAL A 157 4.56 -1.91 0.88
CA VAL A 157 3.72 -0.75 0.58
C VAL A 157 2.85 -1.00 -0.66
N LEU A 158 3.43 -1.55 -1.73
CA LEU A 158 2.70 -1.89 -2.95
C LEU A 158 1.61 -2.94 -2.70
N GLU A 159 1.95 -3.99 -1.95
CA GLU A 159 1.02 -5.08 -1.65
C GLU A 159 -0.11 -4.62 -0.71
N GLY A 160 0.21 -3.79 0.30
CA GLY A 160 -0.76 -3.27 1.25
C GLY A 160 -1.84 -2.41 0.59
N SER A 161 -1.50 -1.70 -0.48
CA SER A 161 -2.45 -0.87 -1.25
C SER A 161 -3.59 -1.68 -1.89
N THR A 162 -3.44 -3.01 -2.03
CA THR A 162 -4.42 -3.87 -2.71
C THR A 162 -5.65 -4.25 -1.87
N LEU A 163 -5.57 -4.16 -0.53
CA LEU A 163 -6.66 -4.60 0.35
C LEU A 163 -7.86 -3.64 0.36
N GLY A 164 -7.61 -2.33 0.24
CA GLY A 164 -8.66 -1.32 0.11
C GLY A 164 -9.29 -1.25 -1.28
N GLY A 165 -8.64 -1.85 -2.28
CA GLY A 165 -8.99 -1.70 -3.69
C GLY A 165 -10.41 -2.14 -4.02
N ARG A 166 -10.91 -3.24 -3.44
CA ARG A 166 -12.29 -3.68 -3.72
C ARG A 166 -13.37 -2.72 -3.20
N VAL A 167 -13.12 -2.08 -2.05
CA VAL A 167 -14.05 -1.08 -1.51
C VAL A 167 -14.11 0.12 -2.45
N ILE A 168 -12.94 0.56 -2.94
CA ILE A 168 -12.81 1.62 -3.94
C ILE A 168 -13.53 1.22 -5.23
N ALA A 169 -13.24 0.04 -5.80
CA ALA A 169 -13.84 -0.44 -7.03
C ALA A 169 -15.37 -0.56 -6.94
N ARG A 170 -15.89 -1.08 -5.82
CA ARG A 170 -17.34 -1.18 -5.59
C ARG A 170 -18.01 0.19 -5.57
N ASP A 171 -17.44 1.15 -4.85
CA ASP A 171 -17.96 2.51 -4.76
C ASP A 171 -17.91 3.23 -6.12
N LEU A 172 -16.77 3.15 -6.81
CA LEU A 172 -16.62 3.72 -8.16
C LEU A 172 -17.64 3.11 -9.14
N ARG A 173 -17.85 1.79 -9.10
CA ARG A 173 -18.83 1.11 -9.97
C ARG A 173 -20.26 1.58 -9.70
N GLN A 174 -20.59 1.89 -8.43
CA GLN A 174 -21.90 2.42 -8.07
C GLN A 174 -22.11 3.86 -8.54
N ARG A 175 -21.07 4.70 -8.49
CA ARG A 175 -21.18 6.14 -8.81
C ARG A 175 -20.95 6.48 -10.28
N LEU A 176 -20.02 5.80 -10.95
CA LEU A 176 -19.66 6.04 -12.35
C LEU A 176 -20.30 5.03 -13.31
N GLY A 177 -20.92 3.97 -12.78
CA GLY A 177 -21.73 3.04 -13.57
C GLY A 177 -20.93 2.25 -14.62
N PRO A 178 -21.50 2.01 -15.81
CA PRO A 178 -20.92 1.13 -16.83
C PRO A 178 -19.63 1.67 -17.44
N ASP A 179 -19.38 2.98 -17.37
CA ASP A 179 -18.27 3.64 -18.06
C ASP A 179 -16.89 3.20 -17.54
N ILE A 180 -16.82 2.70 -16.32
CA ILE A 180 -15.59 2.18 -15.73
C ILE A 180 -15.58 0.65 -15.61
N ALA A 181 -16.60 -0.05 -16.09
CA ALA A 181 -16.75 -1.49 -15.84
C ALA A 181 -15.57 -2.31 -16.37
N ALA A 182 -15.00 -1.88 -17.51
CA ALA A 182 -13.81 -2.48 -18.12
C ALA A 182 -12.47 -1.94 -17.57
N ALA A 183 -12.51 -0.93 -16.68
CA ALA A 183 -11.35 -0.20 -16.19
C ALA A 183 -11.18 -0.36 -14.67
N LEU A 184 -11.30 -1.58 -14.14
CA LEU A 184 -11.17 -1.86 -12.69
C LEU A 184 -10.10 -2.92 -12.36
N ALA A 185 -9.24 -3.30 -13.31
CA ALA A 185 -8.21 -4.32 -13.12
C ALA A 185 -7.23 -3.94 -11.98
N PHE A 186 -6.90 -2.65 -11.82
CA PHE A 186 -5.99 -2.18 -10.78
C PHE A 186 -6.59 -2.26 -9.37
N PHE A 187 -7.88 -1.94 -9.20
CA PHE A 187 -8.51 -1.95 -7.87
C PHE A 187 -9.18 -3.29 -7.54
N ASP A 188 -9.65 -4.03 -8.53
CA ASP A 188 -10.46 -5.26 -8.35
C ASP A 188 -9.81 -6.51 -8.96
N GLY A 189 -8.71 -6.39 -9.72
CA GLY A 189 -8.16 -7.51 -10.51
C GLY A 189 -7.63 -8.72 -9.72
N ARG A 190 -7.44 -8.62 -8.40
CA ARG A 190 -7.17 -9.81 -7.56
C ARG A 190 -8.43 -10.50 -7.07
N GLY A 191 -9.59 -9.87 -7.18
CA GLY A 191 -10.87 -10.36 -6.70
C GLY A 191 -10.71 -11.03 -5.34
N ASP A 192 -11.42 -12.15 -5.14
CA ASP A 192 -11.44 -12.97 -3.92
C ASP A 192 -10.07 -13.40 -3.40
N ALA A 193 -9.07 -13.50 -4.27
CA ALA A 193 -7.72 -13.90 -3.89
C ALA A 193 -6.94 -12.81 -3.13
N ALA A 194 -7.34 -11.53 -3.16
CA ALA A 194 -6.58 -10.41 -2.58
C ALA A 194 -6.16 -10.65 -1.12
N GLY A 195 -7.09 -11.12 -0.28
CA GLY A 195 -6.81 -11.40 1.14
C GLY A 195 -5.85 -12.58 1.33
N SER A 196 -5.98 -13.63 0.51
CA SER A 196 -5.06 -14.78 0.57
C SER A 196 -3.65 -14.44 0.08
N ALA A 197 -3.53 -13.64 -0.99
CA ALA A 197 -2.27 -13.17 -1.54
C ALA A 197 -1.50 -12.28 -0.54
N TRP A 198 -2.23 -11.41 0.17
CA TRP A 198 -1.67 -10.61 1.26
C TRP A 198 -1.18 -11.46 2.44
N ARG A 199 -1.98 -12.43 2.88
CA ARG A 199 -1.56 -13.34 3.97
C ARG A 199 -0.31 -14.14 3.58
N GLY A 200 -0.26 -14.65 2.35
CA GLY A 200 0.91 -15.35 1.83
C GLY A 200 2.16 -14.46 1.81
N PHE A 201 2.03 -13.21 1.37
CA PHE A 201 3.12 -12.23 1.43
C PHE A 201 3.59 -11.98 2.85
N CYS A 202 2.68 -11.71 3.78
CA CYS A 202 3.00 -11.48 5.18
C CYS A 202 3.70 -12.67 5.82
N ALA A 203 3.32 -13.91 5.46
CA ALA A 203 3.99 -15.11 5.94
C ALA A 203 5.45 -15.16 5.47
N ALA A 204 5.71 -14.94 4.17
CA ALA A 204 7.05 -14.85 3.60
C ALA A 204 7.88 -13.73 4.25
N LEU A 205 7.29 -12.54 4.41
CA LEU A 205 7.91 -11.39 5.07
C LEU A 205 8.33 -11.70 6.52
N ASN A 206 7.44 -12.34 7.30
CA ASN A 206 7.75 -12.69 8.69
C ASN A 206 8.83 -13.77 8.77
N ALA A 207 8.80 -14.77 7.88
CA ALA A 207 9.83 -15.79 7.77
C ALA A 207 11.19 -15.17 7.43
N HIS A 208 11.23 -14.23 6.48
CA HIS A 208 12.43 -13.46 6.13
C HIS A 208 12.97 -12.69 7.34
N GLY A 209 12.10 -12.03 8.09
CA GLY A 209 12.47 -11.30 9.31
C GLY A 209 13.01 -12.19 10.43
N ALA A 210 12.46 -13.39 10.59
CA ALA A 210 12.96 -14.37 11.57
C ALA A 210 14.35 -14.91 11.19
N ALA A 211 14.58 -15.14 9.89
CA ALA A 211 15.89 -15.57 9.38
C ALA A 211 16.94 -14.45 9.40
N HIS A 212 16.52 -13.17 9.42
CA HIS A 212 17.41 -12.01 9.39
C HIS A 212 17.02 -10.96 10.45
N PRO A 213 17.27 -11.20 11.74
CA PRO A 213 16.82 -10.30 12.83
C PRO A 213 17.29 -8.83 12.65
N ASP A 214 18.51 -8.63 12.14
CA ASP A 214 19.09 -7.30 11.90
C ASP A 214 18.51 -6.57 10.67
N ALA A 215 17.81 -7.29 9.79
CA ALA A 215 17.23 -6.72 8.58
C ALA A 215 16.01 -5.84 8.87
N ALA A 216 15.33 -6.05 10.00
CA ALA A 216 14.03 -5.45 10.26
C ALA A 216 14.04 -3.91 10.19
N ARG A 217 15.11 -3.26 10.67
CA ARG A 217 15.26 -1.80 10.56
C ARG A 217 15.30 -1.35 9.10
N ARG A 218 16.06 -2.05 8.25
CA ARG A 218 16.18 -1.74 6.83
C ARG A 218 14.86 -1.95 6.08
N VAL A 219 14.13 -3.03 6.40
CA VAL A 219 12.79 -3.27 5.84
C VAL A 219 11.82 -2.14 6.20
N VAL A 220 11.81 -1.71 7.47
CA VAL A 220 11.00 -0.56 7.90
C VAL A 220 11.41 0.73 7.19
N THR A 221 12.71 1.01 7.07
CA THR A 221 13.21 2.17 6.34
C THR A 221 12.78 2.17 4.87
N GLY A 222 12.86 1.02 4.18
CA GLY A 222 12.40 0.89 2.80
C GLY A 222 10.91 1.19 2.63
N ALA A 223 10.07 0.71 3.55
CA ALA A 223 8.64 1.01 3.54
C ALA A 223 8.36 2.50 3.79
N GLN A 224 9.02 3.12 4.77
CA GLN A 224 8.86 4.55 5.06
C GLN A 224 9.29 5.43 3.89
N ARG A 225 10.44 5.13 3.26
CA ARG A 225 10.89 5.83 2.05
C ARG A 225 9.91 5.67 0.90
N SER A 226 9.32 4.49 0.75
CA SER A 226 8.33 4.24 -0.29
C SER A 226 7.06 5.04 -0.06
N PHE A 227 6.52 5.06 1.16
CA PHE A 227 5.39 5.94 1.48
C PHE A 227 5.71 7.42 1.25
N ALA A 228 6.91 7.89 1.62
CA ALA A 228 7.32 9.26 1.37
C ALA A 228 7.38 9.59 -0.13
N ALA A 229 7.89 8.67 -0.96
CA ALA A 229 7.88 8.80 -2.42
C ALA A 229 6.44 8.89 -2.96
N TYR A 230 5.52 8.04 -2.46
CA TYR A 230 4.10 8.13 -2.78
C TYR A 230 3.51 9.49 -2.41
N VAL A 231 3.69 9.96 -1.18
CA VAL A 231 3.16 11.26 -0.72
C VAL A 231 3.69 12.39 -1.59
N SER A 232 4.99 12.42 -1.88
CA SER A 232 5.61 13.46 -2.73
C SER A 232 5.07 13.43 -4.16
N TRP A 233 5.04 12.24 -4.78
CA TRP A 233 4.57 12.05 -6.15
C TRP A 233 3.09 12.45 -6.31
N PHE A 234 2.23 11.94 -5.43
CA PHE A 234 0.79 12.23 -5.50
C PHE A 234 0.47 13.68 -5.16
N SER A 235 1.23 14.32 -4.26
CA SER A 235 1.09 15.75 -3.98
C SER A 235 1.40 16.57 -5.24
N ALA A 236 2.52 16.30 -5.91
CA ALA A 236 2.87 16.99 -7.15
C ALA A 236 1.86 16.71 -8.28
N ALA A 237 1.43 15.45 -8.43
CA ALA A 237 0.48 15.06 -9.46
C ALA A 237 -0.90 15.70 -9.29
N PHE A 238 -1.37 15.90 -8.05
CA PHE A 238 -2.71 16.42 -7.76
C PHE A 238 -2.76 17.93 -7.45
N GLN A 239 -1.63 18.60 -7.29
CA GLN A 239 -1.58 20.06 -7.07
C GLN A 239 -1.67 20.89 -8.36
N GLY A 240 -1.56 20.27 -9.55
CA GLY A 240 -1.80 20.90 -10.86
C GLY A 240 -1.40 22.37 -10.95
N THR A 241 -0.10 22.63 -11.20
CA THR A 241 0.51 23.94 -11.53
C THR A 241 -0.47 25.07 -11.81
N GLY A 242 -0.87 25.77 -10.74
CA GLY A 242 -1.33 27.15 -10.82
C GLY A 242 -0.12 28.06 -10.94
N SER A 243 0.41 28.22 -12.16
CA SER A 243 1.34 29.29 -12.49
C SER A 243 1.20 29.65 -13.97
N GLY A 244 0.05 30.22 -14.29
CA GLY A 244 -0.16 31.03 -15.49
C GLY A 244 -0.52 32.43 -15.03
N SER A 245 0.47 33.29 -14.93
CA SER A 245 0.35 34.76 -14.97
C SER A 245 1.60 35.29 -15.65
#